data_AF-A0A952PZ25-F1
#
_entry.id   AF-A0A952PZ25-F1
#
_cell.length_a   1.000
_cell.length_b   1.000
_cell.length_c   1.000
_cell.angle_alpha   90.00
_cell.angle_beta   90.00
_cell.angle_gamma   90.00
#
_symmetry.space_group_name_H-M   'P 1'
#
loop_
_entity.id
_entity.type
_entity.pdbx_description
1 polymer ?
#
loop_
_entity_poly.entity_id
_entity_poly.type
_entity_poly.pdbx_seq_one_letter_code
_entity_poly.pdbx_strand_id
1 'polypeptide(L)'
;MSTKINMSAWEYRQYTFEAWDSQLCWAYQATQDRRFDRYVAPVAQNYFWQTAEQRIRAQLDAWAHEGWEPTEAVASDAIVLEKLEQIEAAIGLESIFLWIVTCGIALIIQCLVGIQPRRYVVYKPKQFRMEMRRAQCVTVPIQREVLTLPVKAPSIYP
;
A
#
# COMPACT_ATOMS: atom_id res chain seq x y z
N MET A 1 25.30 -26.38 34.20
CA MET A 1 25.31 -25.68 32.89
C MET A 1 24.14 -26.18 32.06
N SER A 2 23.17 -25.31 31.79
CA SER A 2 21.95 -25.61 31.02
C SER A 2 22.10 -24.96 29.65
N THR A 3 22.09 -25.76 28.58
CA THR A 3 22.36 -25.32 27.21
C THR A 3 21.07 -24.77 26.61
N LYS A 4 20.82 -23.46 26.69
CA LYS A 4 19.66 -22.83 26.05
C LYS A 4 19.77 -22.96 24.53
N ILE A 5 18.83 -23.64 23.89
CA ILE A 5 18.69 -23.64 22.43
C ILE A 5 17.81 -22.43 22.08
N ASN A 6 18.39 -21.41 21.47
CA ASN A 6 17.63 -20.27 20.95
C ASN A 6 16.97 -20.69 19.62
N MET A 7 15.68 -21.05 19.66
CA MET A 7 14.86 -21.06 18.45
C MET A 7 14.33 -19.64 18.25
N SER A 8 14.79 -18.95 17.20
CA SER A 8 14.28 -17.62 16.86
C SER A 8 12.90 -17.76 16.21
N ALA A 9 11.85 -17.59 17.01
CA ALA A 9 10.52 -17.36 16.48
C ALA A 9 10.44 -15.91 15.98
N TRP A 10 9.74 -15.67 14.86
CA TRP A 10 9.52 -14.33 14.33
C TRP A 10 8.12 -13.84 14.70
N GLU A 11 8.02 -12.62 15.21
CA GLU A 11 6.79 -11.86 15.36
C GLU A 11 6.52 -11.11 14.05
N TYR A 12 5.27 -11.09 13.59
CA TYR A 12 4.85 -10.36 12.39
C TYR A 12 3.79 -9.33 12.76
N ARG A 13 3.88 -8.12 12.20
CA ARG A 13 2.91 -7.04 12.42
C ARG A 13 2.77 -6.17 11.19
N GLN A 14 1.54 -5.76 10.89
CA GLN A 14 1.27 -4.82 9.81
C GLN A 14 1.49 -3.38 10.29
N TYR A 15 2.40 -2.67 9.63
CA TYR A 15 2.57 -1.23 9.75
C TYR A 15 1.66 -0.51 8.74
N THR A 16 0.99 0.55 9.18
CA THR A 16 0.15 1.38 8.34
C THR A 16 0.47 2.86 8.57
N PHE A 17 0.71 3.59 7.49
CA PHE A 17 0.92 5.04 7.49
C PHE A 17 -0.26 5.73 6.80
N GLU A 18 -0.91 6.66 7.51
CA GLU A 18 -2.13 7.35 7.05
C GLU A 18 -2.01 8.88 7.07
N ALA A 19 -0.86 9.43 7.47
CA ALA A 19 -0.63 10.87 7.61
C ALA A 19 -0.34 11.54 6.25
N TRP A 20 -1.33 11.47 5.34
CA TRP A 20 -1.30 12.09 4.03
C TRP A 20 -1.77 13.55 4.09
N ASP A 21 -1.29 14.37 3.16
CA ASP A 21 -1.88 15.69 2.93
C ASP A 21 -3.23 15.52 2.22
N SER A 22 -4.29 16.12 2.78
CA SER A 22 -5.65 16.00 2.28
C SER A 22 -5.85 16.65 0.89
N GLN A 23 -4.97 17.56 0.50
CA GLN A 23 -4.99 18.22 -0.80
C GLN A 23 -4.19 17.47 -1.86
N LEU A 24 -3.34 16.52 -1.45
CA LEU A 24 -2.47 15.80 -2.37
C LEU A 24 -3.30 14.87 -3.26
N CYS A 25 -3.35 15.19 -4.54
CA CYS A 25 -4.04 14.40 -5.54
C CYS A 25 -3.25 14.40 -6.84
N TRP A 26 -3.43 13.35 -7.62
CA TRP A 26 -2.85 13.24 -8.95
C TRP A 26 -3.98 12.94 -9.93
N ALA A 27 -4.15 13.79 -10.94
CA ALA A 27 -5.28 13.72 -11.86
C ALA A 27 -4.79 13.69 -13.30
N TYR A 28 -5.52 12.96 -14.15
CA TYR A 28 -5.30 12.97 -15.59
C TYR A 28 -6.63 12.86 -16.33
N GLN A 29 -6.64 13.34 -17.58
CA GLN A 29 -7.77 13.17 -18.46
C GLN A 29 -7.80 11.73 -18.97
N ALA A 30 -8.89 11.02 -18.68
CA ALA A 30 -9.06 9.63 -19.06
C ALA A 30 -9.18 9.52 -20.58
N THR A 31 -8.43 8.59 -21.16
CA THR A 31 -8.55 8.22 -22.57
C THR A 31 -9.78 7.32 -22.76
N GLN A 32 -10.18 7.11 -24.02
CA GLN A 32 -11.26 6.16 -24.35
C GLN A 32 -10.87 4.71 -24.01
N ASP A 33 -9.58 4.40 -23.99
CA ASP A 33 -9.07 3.07 -23.61
C ASP A 33 -8.94 2.92 -22.09
N ARG A 34 -9.89 2.20 -21.48
CA ARG A 34 -9.88 1.89 -20.04
C ARG A 34 -8.69 1.02 -19.60
N ARG A 35 -7.97 0.38 -20.52
CA ARG A 35 -6.77 -0.40 -20.19
C ARG A 35 -5.60 0.50 -19.82
N PHE A 36 -5.62 1.74 -20.29
CA PHE A 36 -4.57 2.73 -20.00
C PHE A 36 -4.44 2.98 -18.49
N ASP A 37 -5.55 2.96 -17.75
CA ASP A 37 -5.60 3.13 -16.29
C ASP A 37 -4.64 2.21 -15.53
N ARG A 38 -4.35 0.99 -16.04
CA ARG A 38 -3.43 0.04 -15.41
C ARG A 38 -1.98 0.51 -15.43
N TYR A 39 -1.59 1.26 -16.46
CA TYR A 39 -0.23 1.81 -16.59
C TYR A 39 -0.05 3.10 -15.79
N VAL A 40 -1.17 3.78 -15.50
CA VAL A 40 -1.14 5.06 -14.82
C VAL A 40 -1.05 4.91 -13.30
N ALA A 41 -1.69 3.88 -12.72
CA ALA A 41 -1.66 3.68 -11.27
C ALA A 41 -0.23 3.57 -10.67
N PRO A 42 0.72 2.83 -11.27
CA PRO A 42 2.11 2.80 -10.79
C PRO A 42 2.82 4.15 -10.87
N VAL A 43 2.48 4.97 -11.87
CA VAL A 43 3.03 6.33 -12.02
C VAL A 43 2.53 7.22 -10.88
N ALA A 44 1.24 7.14 -10.56
CA ALA A 44 0.66 7.85 -9.42
C ALA A 44 1.28 7.38 -8.09
N GLN A 45 1.47 6.07 -7.90
CA GLN A 45 2.16 5.52 -6.72
C GLN A 45 3.58 6.09 -6.58
N ASN A 46 4.37 6.11 -7.66
CA ASN A 46 5.71 6.70 -7.65
C ASN A 46 5.71 8.19 -7.31
N TYR A 47 4.75 8.96 -7.84
CA TYR A 47 4.60 10.37 -7.50
C TYR A 47 4.32 10.59 -6.00
N PHE A 48 3.39 9.82 -5.42
CA PHE A 48 3.09 9.92 -3.99
C PHE A 48 4.25 9.42 -3.12
N TRP A 49 4.95 8.38 -3.57
CA TRP A 49 6.16 7.89 -2.91
C TRP A 49 7.21 8.98 -2.81
N GLN A 50 7.58 9.63 -3.92
CA GLN A 50 8.57 10.73 -3.93
C GLN A 50 8.20 11.87 -2.97
N THR A 51 6.90 12.11 -2.78
CA THR A 51 6.39 13.19 -1.91
C THR A 51 6.34 12.80 -0.42
N ALA A 52 6.19 11.52 -0.11
CA ALA A 52 6.03 11.01 1.26
C ALA A 52 7.21 10.18 1.78
N GLU A 53 8.17 9.85 0.92
CA GLU A 53 9.28 8.91 1.19
C GLU A 53 10.02 9.24 2.48
N GLN A 54 10.42 10.50 2.66
CA GLN A 54 11.16 10.92 3.85
C GLN A 54 10.36 10.68 5.15
N ARG A 55 9.05 10.95 5.12
CA ARG A 55 8.16 10.75 6.28
C ARG A 55 7.94 9.27 6.58
N ILE A 56 7.76 8.46 5.53
CA ILE A 56 7.61 7.02 5.66
C ILE A 56 8.89 6.40 6.22
N ARG A 57 10.06 6.76 5.67
CA ARG A 57 11.36 6.29 6.14
C ARG A 57 11.62 6.67 7.60
N ALA A 58 11.35 7.90 7.99
CA ALA A 58 11.51 8.33 9.38
C ALA A 58 10.67 7.51 10.38
N GLN A 59 9.45 7.11 10.00
CA GLN A 59 8.63 6.23 10.84
C GLN A 59 9.12 4.79 10.83
N LEU A 60 9.58 4.28 9.69
CA LEU A 60 10.19 2.95 9.61
C LEU A 60 11.47 2.87 10.45
N ASP A 61 12.28 3.93 10.47
CA ASP A 61 13.46 4.00 11.32
C ASP A 61 13.07 3.93 12.80
N ALA A 62 12.00 4.61 13.23
CA ALA A 62 11.51 4.50 14.60
C ALA A 62 11.12 3.05 14.97
N TRP A 63 10.47 2.33 14.04
CA TRP A 63 10.17 0.91 14.21
C TRP A 63 11.43 0.04 14.24
N ALA A 64 12.44 0.36 13.43
CA ALA A 64 13.73 -0.33 13.45
C ALA A 64 14.47 -0.20 14.78
N HIS A 65 14.36 0.95 15.46
CA HIS A 65 14.91 1.11 16.81
C HIS A 65 14.20 0.22 17.86
N GLU A 66 12.96 -0.19 17.61
CA GLU A 66 12.22 -1.16 18.42
C GLU A 66 12.50 -2.63 18.01
N GLY A 67 13.42 -2.84 17.07
CA GLY A 67 13.84 -4.15 16.57
C GLY A 67 12.94 -4.71 15.47
N TRP A 68 12.07 -3.89 14.85
CA TRP A 68 11.25 -4.32 13.72
C TRP A 68 11.96 -4.08 12.39
N GLU A 69 11.86 -5.05 11.48
CA GLU A 69 12.44 -4.99 10.16
C GLU A 69 11.38 -5.19 9.08
N PRO A 70 11.47 -4.51 7.93
CA PRO A 70 10.64 -4.80 6.77
C PRO A 70 10.77 -6.26 6.32
N THR A 71 9.65 -6.90 6.01
CA THR A 71 9.66 -8.25 5.42
C THR A 71 10.02 -8.20 3.93
N GLU A 72 9.68 -7.10 3.27
CA GLU A 72 9.91 -6.83 1.85
C GLU A 72 10.67 -5.50 1.64
N ALA A 73 11.15 -5.26 0.42
CA ALA A 73 11.79 -3.99 0.08
C ALA A 73 10.77 -2.84 0.16
N VAL A 74 11.16 -1.74 0.79
CA VAL A 74 10.31 -0.55 0.91
C VAL A 74 10.17 0.10 -0.47
N ALA A 75 8.98 0.03 -1.06
CA ALA A 75 8.71 0.52 -2.41
C ALA A 75 7.33 1.20 -2.53
N SER A 76 7.09 1.83 -3.68
CA SER A 76 5.89 2.63 -3.96
C SER A 76 4.62 1.80 -4.14
N ASP A 77 4.76 0.51 -4.46
CA ASP A 77 3.67 -0.45 -4.63
C ASP A 77 2.90 -0.73 -3.33
N ALA A 78 3.56 -0.57 -2.18
CA ALA A 78 2.96 -0.62 -0.85
C ALA A 78 1.98 0.55 -0.56
N ILE A 79 1.92 1.56 -1.43
CA ILE A 79 0.93 2.65 -1.35
C ILE A 79 -0.39 2.19 -1.96
N VAL A 80 -1.43 2.17 -1.13
CA VAL A 80 -2.81 1.93 -1.55
C VAL A 80 -3.40 3.25 -2.05
N LEU A 81 -3.82 3.26 -3.31
CA LEU A 81 -4.49 4.40 -3.93
C LEU A 81 -6.01 4.25 -3.90
N GLU A 82 -6.70 5.36 -3.65
CA GLU A 82 -8.11 5.53 -3.95
C GLU A 82 -8.25 6.12 -5.36
N LYS A 83 -9.04 5.47 -6.22
CA LYS A 83 -9.37 5.94 -7.56
C LYS A 83 -10.75 6.58 -7.55
N LEU A 84 -10.84 7.82 -7.98
CA LEU A 84 -12.08 8.56 -8.17
C LEU A 84 -12.25 8.90 -9.65
N GLU A 85 -13.45 8.71 -10.19
CA GLU A 85 -13.79 9.13 -11.54
C GLU A 85 -14.67 10.38 -11.48
N GLN A 86 -14.26 11.41 -12.20
CA GLN A 86 -15.00 12.66 -12.33
C GLN A 86 -15.40 12.84 -13.78
N ILE A 87 -16.68 13.15 -14.03
CA ILE A 87 -17.20 13.41 -15.35
C ILE A 87 -17.58 14.87 -15.41
N GLU A 88 -16.85 15.63 -16.20
CA GLU A 88 -17.15 17.02 -16.46
C GLU A 88 -17.99 17.11 -17.74
N ALA A 89 -19.27 17.36 -17.56
CA ALA A 89 -20.24 17.62 -18.64
C ALA A 89 -20.55 19.12 -18.76
N ALA A 90 -19.58 19.98 -18.44
CA ALA A 90 -19.75 21.41 -18.51
C ALA A 90 -19.63 21.90 -19.96
N ILE A 91 -20.58 22.74 -20.37
CA ILE A 91 -20.47 23.55 -21.59
C ILE A 91 -19.63 24.77 -21.23
N GLY A 92 -18.40 24.83 -21.71
CA GLY A 92 -17.52 25.98 -21.49
C GLY A 92 -18.06 27.26 -22.14
N LEU A 93 -17.74 28.42 -21.57
CA LEU A 93 -18.14 29.73 -22.12
C LEU A 93 -17.63 29.91 -23.57
N GLU A 94 -16.46 29.36 -23.88
CA GLU A 94 -15.90 29.33 -25.22
C GLU A 94 -16.80 28.61 -26.22
N SER A 95 -17.50 27.56 -25.80
CA SER A 95 -18.46 26.86 -26.64
C SER A 95 -19.69 27.73 -26.91
N ILE A 96 -20.15 28.47 -25.92
CA ILE A 96 -21.28 29.40 -26.06
C ILE A 96 -20.92 30.54 -27.03
N PHE A 97 -19.73 31.15 -26.87
CA PHE A 97 -19.25 32.17 -27.80
C PHE A 97 -19.15 31.64 -29.23
N LEU A 98 -18.62 30.43 -29.41
CA LEU A 98 -18.55 29.78 -30.73
C LEU A 98 -19.93 29.59 -31.34
N TRP A 99 -20.93 29.19 -30.56
CA TRP A 99 -22.31 29.04 -31.05
C TRP A 99 -22.89 30.36 -31.52
N ILE A 100 -22.65 31.46 -30.80
CA ILE A 100 -23.12 32.79 -31.18
C ILE A 100 -22.46 33.22 -32.50
N VAL A 101 -21.13 33.12 -32.60
CA VAL A 101 -20.37 33.53 -33.79
C VAL A 101 -20.75 32.69 -35.02
N THR A 102 -21.05 31.40 -34.83
CA THR A 102 -21.44 30.50 -35.92
C THR A 102 -22.95 30.45 -36.16
N CYS A 103 -23.73 31.35 -35.55
CA CYS A 103 -25.20 31.37 -35.63
C CYS A 103 -25.86 30.00 -35.34
N GLY A 104 -25.29 29.23 -34.42
CA GLY A 104 -25.79 27.92 -33.99
C GLY A 104 -25.36 26.74 -34.87
N ILE A 105 -24.62 26.94 -35.97
CA ILE A 105 -24.14 25.83 -36.81
C ILE A 105 -23.20 24.90 -36.02
N ALA A 106 -22.31 25.46 -35.19
CA ALA A 106 -21.41 24.66 -34.36
C ALA A 106 -22.18 23.83 -33.31
N LEU A 107 -23.31 24.33 -32.81
CA LEU A 107 -24.18 23.58 -31.88
C LEU A 107 -24.79 22.37 -32.59
N ILE A 108 -25.30 22.54 -33.81
CA ILE A 108 -25.88 21.44 -34.60
C ILE A 108 -24.82 20.37 -34.86
N ILE A 109 -23.60 20.76 -35.24
CA ILE A 109 -22.48 19.82 -35.44
C ILE A 109 -22.15 19.10 -34.13
N GLN A 110 -22.09 19.80 -32.99
CA GLN A 110 -21.84 19.18 -31.69
C GLN A 110 -22.95 18.20 -31.28
N CYS A 111 -24.21 18.49 -31.60
CA CYS A 111 -25.33 17.57 -31.38
C CYS A 111 -25.24 16.33 -32.27
N LEU A 112 -24.81 16.49 -33.54
CA LEU A 112 -24.65 15.38 -34.49
C LEU A 112 -23.47 14.48 -34.15
N VAL A 113 -22.34 15.07 -33.75
CA VAL A 113 -21.11 14.34 -33.39
C VAL A 113 -21.19 13.79 -31.96
N GLY A 114 -22.05 14.36 -31.13
CA GLY A 114 -22.17 14.06 -29.71
C GLY A 114 -21.06 14.74 -28.90
N ILE A 115 -21.45 15.51 -27.88
CA ILE A 115 -20.50 16.04 -26.90
C ILE A 115 -20.04 14.87 -26.04
N GLN A 116 -18.80 14.41 -26.25
CA GLN A 116 -18.20 13.43 -25.34
C GLN A 116 -17.86 14.15 -24.04
N PRO A 117 -18.46 13.74 -22.90
CA PRO A 117 -18.12 14.35 -21.63
C PRO A 117 -16.65 14.07 -21.31
N ARG A 118 -15.94 15.09 -20.80
CA ARG A 118 -14.54 14.91 -20.39
C ARG A 118 -14.53 14.08 -19.12
N ARG A 119 -13.90 12.92 -19.19
CA ARG A 119 -13.70 12.07 -18.03
C ARG A 119 -12.31 12.32 -17.47
N TYR A 120 -12.24 12.58 -16.17
CA TYR A 120 -11.00 12.70 -15.41
C TYR A 120 -10.93 11.56 -14.42
N VAL A 121 -9.73 11.01 -14.23
CA VAL A 121 -9.46 10.05 -13.19
C VAL A 121 -8.50 10.71 -12.20
N VAL A 122 -8.89 10.69 -10.94
CA VAL A 122 -8.13 11.27 -9.83
C VAL A 122 -7.70 10.14 -8.91
N TYR A 123 -6.42 10.08 -8.62
CA TYR A 123 -5.85 9.21 -7.60
C TYR A 123 -5.56 10.02 -6.33
N LYS A 124 -5.87 9.42 -5.19
CA LYS A 124 -5.51 9.92 -3.86
C LYS A 124 -4.78 8.83 -3.08
N PRO A 125 -3.72 9.15 -2.33
CA PRO A 125 -3.09 8.18 -1.46
C PRO A 125 -3.98 7.94 -0.25
N LYS A 126 -4.31 6.68 0.03
CA LYS A 126 -5.15 6.31 1.18
C LYS A 126 -4.30 5.92 2.38
N GLN A 127 -3.33 5.06 2.14
CA GLN A 127 -2.49 4.47 3.18
C GLN A 127 -1.26 3.81 2.55
N PHE A 128 -0.16 3.77 3.29
CA PHE A 128 0.98 2.94 2.97
C PHE A 128 1.00 1.78 3.95
N ARG A 129 1.11 0.54 3.45
CA ARG A 129 1.02 -0.68 4.26
C ARG A 129 2.24 -1.54 4.03
N MET A 130 2.88 -1.98 5.10
CA MET A 130 4.02 -2.88 5.01
C MET A 130 4.00 -3.89 6.14
N GLU A 131 4.42 -5.12 5.85
CA GLU A 131 4.58 -6.15 6.86
C GLU A 131 5.96 -6.04 7.51
N MET A 132 5.97 -5.87 8.82
CA MET A 132 7.16 -5.81 9.65
C MET A 132 7.32 -7.11 10.42
N ARG A 133 8.57 -7.51 10.65
CA ARG A 133 8.91 -8.67 11.47
C ARG A 133 9.92 -8.33 12.56
N ARG A 134 9.89 -9.05 13.67
CA ARG A 134 10.85 -8.89 14.77
C ARG A 134 11.22 -10.24 15.35
N ALA A 135 12.50 -10.44 15.66
CA ALA A 135 12.95 -11.68 16.29
C ALA A 135 12.45 -11.75 17.75
N GLN A 136 11.74 -12.81 18.11
CA GLN A 136 11.37 -13.12 19.48
C GLN A 136 12.43 -14.01 20.13
N CYS A 137 12.94 -13.58 21.28
CA CYS A 137 13.75 -14.45 22.12
C CYS A 137 12.81 -15.37 22.90
N VAL A 138 12.46 -16.51 22.31
CA VAL A 138 11.68 -17.54 23.01
C VAL A 138 12.63 -18.31 23.92
N THR A 139 12.61 -17.98 25.21
CA THR A 139 13.34 -18.78 26.21
C THR A 139 12.52 -20.02 26.52
N VAL A 140 12.79 -21.12 25.82
CA VAL A 140 12.17 -22.42 26.14
C VAL A 140 12.77 -22.92 27.47
N PRO A 141 11.99 -23.11 28.53
CA PRO A 141 12.50 -23.73 29.74
C PRO A 141 12.81 -25.19 29.44
N ILE A 142 14.08 -25.57 29.51
CA ILE A 142 14.50 -26.97 29.37
C ILE A 142 14.09 -27.68 30.65
N GLN A 143 12.93 -28.34 30.63
CA GLN A 143 12.62 -29.35 31.62
C GLN A 143 13.60 -30.50 31.40
N ARG A 144 14.65 -30.57 32.24
CA ARG A 144 15.43 -31.79 32.37
C ARG A 144 14.52 -32.83 33.01
N GLU A 145 13.83 -33.58 32.17
CA GLU A 145 13.22 -34.82 32.60
C GLU A 145 14.38 -35.75 32.97
N VAL A 146 14.69 -35.81 34.26
CA VAL A 146 15.63 -36.79 34.80
C VAL A 146 14.93 -38.13 34.62
N LEU A 147 15.23 -38.82 33.51
CA LEU A 147 14.92 -40.23 33.32
C LEU A 147 15.60 -41.01 34.44
N THR A 148 14.91 -41.16 35.57
CA THR A 148 15.23 -42.16 36.57
C THR A 148 14.89 -43.51 35.96
N LEU A 149 15.87 -44.07 35.25
CA LEU A 149 15.80 -45.48 34.85
C LEU A 149 15.60 -46.30 36.13
N PRO A 150 14.57 -47.16 36.20
CA PRO A 150 14.40 -48.04 37.35
C PRO A 150 15.61 -48.99 37.39
N VAL A 151 16.47 -48.81 38.39
CA VAL A 151 17.56 -49.74 38.69
C VAL A 151 16.91 -51.05 39.10
N LYS A 152 16.84 -52.00 38.18
CA LYS A 152 16.37 -53.35 38.44
C LYS A 152 17.42 -54.02 39.34
N ALA A 153 17.10 -54.17 40.63
CA ALA A 153 17.97 -54.84 41.58
C ALA A 153 18.25 -56.29 41.13
N PRO A 154 19.50 -56.78 41.26
CA PRO A 154 19.82 -58.17 40.92
C PRO A 154 19.08 -59.10 41.89
N SER A 155 18.22 -59.98 41.36
CA SER A 155 17.59 -61.01 42.17
C SER A 155 18.63 -62.09 42.49
N ILE A 156 19.08 -62.11 43.73
CA ILE A 156 19.82 -63.24 44.29
C ILE A 156 18.78 -64.32 44.58
N TYR A 157 18.72 -65.36 43.76
CA TYR A 157 18.02 -66.60 44.10
C TYR A 157 19.03 -67.61 44.68
N PRO A 158 18.64 -68.38 45.71
CA PRO A 158 19.45 -69.41 46.36
C PRO A 158 19.65 -70.67 45.52
#